data_AF-A0A1V5B8B3-F1
#
_entry.id   AF-A0A1V5B8B3-F1
#
_cell.length_a   1.000
_cell.length_b   1.000
_cell.length_c   1.000
_cell.angle_alpha   90.00
_cell.angle_beta   90.00
_cell.angle_gamma   90.00
#
_symmetry.space_group_name_H-M   'P 1'
#
loop_
_entity.id
_entity.type
_entity.pdbx_description
1 polymer ?
#
loop_
_entity_poly.entity_id
_entity_poly.type
_entity_poly.pdbx_seq_one_letter_code
_entity_poly.pdbx_strand_id
1 'polypeptide(L)'
;MGRIRAKVPDVMGDQESGWAMPCAPFSGKSMGLFALPDKDAGVWIEFEHGDPDYPIWSGGWWGSLAEMPSSVIVPPPASNKFMIMTKGGSSILIDDTPGIGGVTVETSTGQKIVLSVLGVEISNGQGASIKMTGPRVSINNGALEVI
;
A
#
# COMPACT_ATOMS: atom_id res chain seq x y z
N MET A 1 15.04 -4.21 -13.20
CA MET A 1 15.85 -4.27 -11.97
C MET A 1 15.41 -3.29 -10.89
N GLY A 2 14.35 -2.48 -11.06
CA GLY A 2 13.87 -1.62 -9.96
C GLY A 2 14.87 -0.56 -9.49
N ARG A 3 15.78 -0.12 -10.38
CA ARG A 3 16.78 0.89 -10.06
C ARG A 3 16.20 2.29 -10.23
N ILE A 4 16.68 3.23 -9.43
CA ILE A 4 16.33 4.65 -9.53
C ILE A 4 17.59 5.51 -9.58
N ARG A 5 17.45 6.79 -9.90
CA ARG A 5 18.45 7.82 -9.60
C ARG A 5 17.87 8.73 -8.55
N ALA A 6 18.70 9.21 -7.63
CA ALA A 6 18.27 10.08 -6.55
C ALA A 6 19.21 11.28 -6.46
N LYS A 7 18.68 12.38 -5.93
CA LYS A 7 19.52 13.47 -5.43
C LYS A 7 19.86 13.19 -3.98
N VAL A 8 21.14 13.21 -3.65
CA VAL A 8 21.65 13.00 -2.28
C VAL A 8 22.53 14.19 -1.91
N PRO A 9 21.95 15.35 -1.56
CA PRO A 9 22.69 16.60 -1.43
C PRO A 9 23.86 16.52 -0.46
N ASP A 10 23.69 15.80 0.65
CA ASP A 10 24.71 15.68 1.69
C ASP A 10 25.95 14.89 1.26
N VAL A 11 25.87 14.12 0.15
CA VAL A 11 26.98 13.30 -0.37
C VAL A 11 27.44 13.78 -1.75
N MET A 12 26.52 14.15 -2.63
CA MET A 12 26.79 14.47 -4.04
C MET A 12 26.52 15.93 -4.43
N GLY A 13 26.08 16.77 -3.49
CA GLY A 13 25.65 18.14 -3.78
C GLY A 13 24.49 18.15 -4.78
N ASP A 14 24.62 18.94 -5.85
CA ASP A 14 23.55 19.09 -6.86
C ASP A 14 23.48 17.93 -7.86
N GLN A 15 24.44 16.99 -7.81
CA GLN A 15 24.49 15.88 -8.75
C GLN A 15 23.51 14.75 -8.37
N GLU A 16 22.95 14.11 -9.40
CA GLU A 16 22.21 12.86 -9.21
C GLU A 16 23.19 11.70 -9.05
N SER A 17 22.82 10.74 -8.21
CA SER A 17 23.53 9.48 -8.06
C SER A 17 23.66 8.71 -9.39
N GLY A 18 24.54 7.71 -9.39
CA GLY A 18 24.42 6.58 -10.31
C GLY A 18 23.08 5.84 -10.15
N TRP A 19 22.90 4.76 -10.90
CA TRP A 19 21.71 3.91 -10.76
C TRP A 19 21.74 3.13 -9.44
N ALA A 20 20.91 3.53 -8.49
CA ALA A 20 20.80 2.89 -7.18
C ALA A 20 20.11 1.53 -7.28
N MET A 21 20.70 0.50 -6.67
CA MET A 21 20.12 -0.84 -6.59
C MET A 21 19.01 -0.90 -5.51
N PRO A 22 17.92 -1.65 -5.70
CA PRO A 22 16.88 -1.78 -4.69
C PRO A 22 17.29 -2.71 -3.54
N CYS A 23 17.09 -2.28 -2.30
CA CYS A 23 17.00 -3.18 -1.14
C CYS A 23 15.52 -3.60 -0.96
N ALA A 24 15.04 -4.44 -1.87
CA ALA A 24 13.63 -4.88 -1.87
C ALA A 24 13.33 -5.76 -0.63
N PRO A 25 12.14 -5.64 0.00
CA PRO A 25 11.78 -6.43 1.18
C PRO A 25 11.86 -7.94 0.98
N PHE A 26 11.56 -8.42 -0.23
CA PHE A 26 11.80 -9.81 -0.65
C PHE A 26 12.01 -9.89 -2.16
N SER A 27 12.82 -10.84 -2.61
CA SER A 27 13.11 -11.07 -4.04
C SER A 27 13.47 -12.54 -4.31
N GLY A 28 13.43 -12.96 -5.58
CA GLY A 28 13.80 -14.30 -6.02
C GLY A 28 13.45 -14.54 -7.50
N LYS A 29 13.70 -15.74 -8.00
CA LYS A 29 13.35 -16.11 -9.39
C LYS A 29 11.82 -16.10 -9.55
N SER A 30 11.30 -15.17 -10.36
CA SER A 30 9.87 -14.98 -10.62
C SER A 30 9.02 -14.68 -9.37
N MET A 31 9.61 -14.07 -8.34
CA MET A 31 8.93 -13.62 -7.12
C MET A 31 9.59 -12.37 -6.54
N GLY A 32 8.84 -11.55 -5.81
CA GLY A 32 9.38 -10.36 -5.15
C GLY A 32 8.31 -9.31 -4.85
N LEU A 33 8.68 -8.31 -4.04
CA LEU A 33 7.93 -7.06 -3.94
C LEU A 33 8.52 -6.07 -4.95
N PHE A 34 7.80 -5.80 -6.03
CA PHE A 34 8.20 -4.80 -7.02
C PHE A 34 7.33 -3.55 -6.87
N ALA A 35 7.80 -2.59 -6.07
CA ALA A 35 7.15 -1.30 -5.88
C ALA A 35 8.19 -0.20 -6.05
N LEU A 36 8.08 0.56 -7.14
CA LEU A 36 8.98 1.69 -7.39
C LEU A 36 8.41 2.96 -6.75
N PRO A 37 9.25 3.75 -6.05
CA PRO A 37 8.87 5.09 -5.64
C PRO A 37 8.52 5.94 -6.85
N ASP A 38 7.56 6.85 -6.67
CA ASP A 38 7.26 7.86 -7.68
C ASP A 38 8.43 8.83 -7.84
N LYS A 39 8.47 9.51 -8.98
CA LYS A 39 9.38 10.64 -9.16
C LYS A 39 9.15 11.66 -8.03
N ASP A 40 10.26 12.19 -7.50
CA ASP A 40 10.29 13.18 -6.44
C ASP A 40 9.83 12.66 -5.05
N ALA A 41 9.58 11.35 -4.91
CA ALA A 41 9.33 10.73 -3.61
C ALA A 41 10.61 10.68 -2.76
N GLY A 42 10.46 10.87 -1.45
CA GLY A 42 11.53 10.70 -0.47
C GLY A 42 11.98 9.25 -0.40
N VAL A 43 13.30 9.02 -0.54
CA VAL A 43 13.92 7.69 -0.39
C VAL A 43 15.15 7.78 0.50
N TRP A 44 15.45 6.69 1.19
CA TRP A 44 16.74 6.50 1.84
C TRP A 44 17.74 5.90 0.88
N ILE A 45 18.91 6.53 0.77
CA ILE A 45 20.03 6.06 -0.04
C ILE A 45 21.16 5.62 0.88
N GLU A 46 21.64 4.40 0.64
CA GLU A 46 22.83 3.81 1.23
C GLU A 46 23.89 3.64 0.14
N PHE A 47 25.13 3.38 0.55
CA PHE A 47 26.26 3.23 -0.35
C PHE A 47 27.05 1.97 0.04
N GLU A 48 27.27 1.06 -0.91
CA GLU A 48 28.03 -0.17 -0.66
C GLU A 48 29.43 0.20 -0.15
N HIS A 49 29.79 -0.29 1.04
CA HIS A 49 31.06 0.05 1.71
C HIS A 49 31.31 1.56 1.90
N GLY A 50 30.26 2.38 1.84
CA GLY A 50 30.37 3.84 1.90
C GLY A 50 30.87 4.49 0.61
N ASP A 51 30.93 3.76 -0.51
CA ASP A 51 31.36 4.27 -1.81
C ASP A 51 30.19 4.92 -2.58
N PRO A 52 30.22 6.25 -2.82
CA PRO A 52 29.17 6.97 -3.55
C PRO A 52 28.88 6.44 -4.96
N ASP A 53 29.82 5.75 -5.59
CA ASP A 53 29.65 5.18 -6.93
C ASP A 53 28.76 3.92 -6.95
N TYR A 54 28.47 3.33 -5.78
CA TYR A 54 27.65 2.12 -5.61
C TYR A 54 26.42 2.37 -4.72
N PRO A 55 25.45 3.19 -5.18
CA PRO A 55 24.26 3.51 -4.39
C PRO A 55 23.25 2.35 -4.29
N ILE A 56 22.55 2.29 -3.16
CA ILE A 56 21.41 1.41 -2.86
C ILE A 56 20.25 2.28 -2.38
N TRP A 57 19.01 2.00 -2.79
CA TRP A 57 17.83 2.61 -2.19
C TRP A 57 17.09 1.59 -1.31
N SER A 58 16.82 1.95 -0.05
CA SER A 58 16.39 0.99 0.99
C SER A 58 14.98 1.20 1.54
N GLY A 59 14.28 2.24 1.08
CA GLY A 59 12.91 2.51 1.49
C GLY A 59 12.46 3.92 1.15
N GLY A 60 11.16 4.14 1.24
CA GLY A 60 10.55 5.47 1.10
C GLY A 60 10.31 6.12 2.46
N TRP A 61 10.22 7.45 2.47
CA TRP A 61 9.77 8.22 3.61
C TRP A 61 8.81 9.33 3.15
N TRP A 62 7.92 9.73 4.04
CA TRP A 62 7.00 10.84 3.82
C TRP A 62 7.56 12.09 4.46
N GLY A 63 7.63 13.19 3.71
CA GLY A 63 8.09 14.48 4.22
C GLY A 63 7.03 15.23 5.01
N SER A 64 5.76 14.85 4.84
CA SER A 64 4.63 15.49 5.48
C SER A 64 3.44 14.55 5.62
N LEU A 65 2.49 14.92 6.49
CA LEU A 65 1.21 14.20 6.62
C LEU A 65 0.39 14.22 5.33
N ALA A 66 0.58 15.21 4.46
CA ALA A 66 -0.16 15.33 3.20
C ALA A 66 0.23 14.25 2.18
N GLU A 67 1.40 13.64 2.33
CA GLU A 67 1.88 12.57 1.44
C GLU A 67 1.44 11.17 1.92
N MET A 68 0.92 11.06 3.14
CA MET A 68 0.46 9.78 3.70
C MET A 68 -0.98 9.47 3.25
N PRO A 69 -1.35 8.17 3.12
CA PRO A 69 -2.75 7.79 2.91
C PRO A 69 -3.63 8.28 4.08
N SER A 70 -4.66 9.08 3.78
CA SER A 70 -5.48 9.73 4.81
C SER A 70 -6.19 8.75 5.76
N SER A 71 -6.49 7.53 5.29
CA SER A 71 -7.15 6.47 6.05
C SER A 71 -6.33 5.96 7.24
N VAL A 72 -4.99 6.12 7.22
CA VAL A 72 -4.07 5.68 8.28
C VAL A 72 -3.54 6.83 9.14
N ILE A 73 -3.86 8.07 8.80
CA ILE A 73 -3.51 9.23 9.62
C ILE A 73 -4.46 9.27 10.83
N VAL A 74 -3.96 8.86 11.99
CA VAL A 74 -4.70 8.94 13.26
C VAL A 74 -3.87 9.65 14.33
N PRO A 75 -4.50 10.36 15.29
CA PRO A 75 -3.80 10.88 16.45
C PRO A 75 -3.17 9.73 17.26
N PRO A 76 -2.00 9.93 17.89
CA PRO A 76 -1.40 8.94 18.77
C PRO A 76 -2.34 8.48 19.91
N PRO A 77 -2.22 7.23 20.42
CA PRO A 77 -1.23 6.20 20.05
C PRO A 77 -1.48 5.57 18.68
N ALA A 78 -0.47 4.83 18.20
CA ALA A 78 -0.34 4.30 16.83
C ALA A 78 -1.63 3.78 16.19
N SER A 79 -1.71 3.96 14.87
CA SER A 79 -2.74 3.38 14.02
C SER A 79 -2.87 1.87 14.25
N ASN A 80 -4.10 1.38 14.52
CA ASN A 80 -4.44 -0.04 14.43
C ASN A 80 -4.55 -0.52 12.98
N LYS A 81 -4.02 0.25 12.01
CA LYS A 81 -4.21 0.01 10.59
C LYS A 81 -2.88 -0.21 9.88
N PHE A 82 -2.85 -1.24 9.05
CA PHE A 82 -1.81 -1.51 8.07
C PHE A 82 -2.38 -1.34 6.67
N MET A 83 -1.69 -0.58 5.81
CA MET A 83 -2.18 -0.32 4.45
C MET A 83 -1.06 -0.39 3.41
N ILE A 84 -1.38 -1.00 2.28
CA ILE A 84 -0.67 -0.83 1.02
C ILE A 84 -1.61 -0.06 0.09
N MET A 85 -1.17 1.07 -0.44
CA MET A 85 -1.94 1.89 -1.37
C MET A 85 -1.07 2.28 -2.55
N THR A 86 -1.60 2.12 -3.75
CA THR A 86 -0.98 2.60 -4.99
C THR A 86 -1.33 4.08 -5.20
N LYS A 87 -0.51 4.81 -5.96
CA LYS A 87 -0.81 6.20 -6.38
C LYS A 87 -2.20 6.34 -7.01
N GLY A 88 -2.66 5.32 -7.73
CA GLY A 88 -3.96 5.30 -8.39
C GLY A 88 -5.15 5.15 -7.44
N GLY A 89 -4.93 4.83 -6.16
CA GLY A 89 -5.97 4.68 -5.14
C GLY A 89 -6.38 3.23 -4.85
N SER A 90 -5.91 2.24 -5.61
CA SER A 90 -6.14 0.83 -5.27
C SER A 90 -5.35 0.46 -4.02
N SER A 91 -5.97 -0.29 -3.10
CA SER A 91 -5.43 -0.55 -1.77
C SER A 91 -5.77 -1.92 -1.20
N ILE A 92 -4.94 -2.33 -0.23
CA ILE A 92 -5.19 -3.40 0.73
C ILE A 92 -5.07 -2.76 2.12
N LEU A 93 -6.13 -2.83 2.92
CA LEU A 93 -6.21 -2.28 4.27
C LEU A 93 -6.53 -3.41 5.25
N ILE A 94 -5.74 -3.50 6.31
CA ILE A 94 -6.05 -4.26 7.52
C ILE A 94 -6.29 -3.23 8.62
N ASP A 95 -7.45 -3.29 9.26
CA ASP A 95 -7.83 -2.43 10.38
C ASP A 95 -8.17 -3.31 11.58
N ASP A 96 -7.35 -3.28 12.63
CA ASP A 96 -7.53 -4.04 13.87
C ASP A 96 -8.35 -3.27 14.92
N THR A 97 -9.06 -2.19 14.53
CA THR A 97 -9.93 -1.44 15.44
C THR A 97 -11.06 -2.35 15.97
N PRO A 98 -11.18 -2.57 17.30
CA PRO A 98 -12.20 -3.47 17.85
C PRO A 98 -13.63 -3.09 17.44
N GLY A 99 -14.40 -4.06 16.97
CA GLY A 99 -15.82 -3.90 16.61
C GLY A 99 -16.11 -3.14 15.30
N ILE A 100 -15.10 -2.60 14.65
CA ILE A 100 -15.23 -1.85 13.38
C ILE A 100 -14.32 -2.44 12.30
N GLY A 101 -13.16 -2.93 12.70
CA GLY A 101 -12.07 -3.37 11.85
C GLY A 101 -12.39 -4.53 10.90
N GLY A 102 -11.39 -4.87 10.10
CA GLY A 102 -11.50 -5.88 9.06
C GLY A 102 -10.37 -5.79 8.04
N VAL A 103 -10.52 -6.60 6.99
CA VAL A 103 -9.63 -6.58 5.83
C VAL A 103 -10.43 -6.08 4.63
N THR A 104 -9.93 -5.06 3.95
CA THR A 104 -10.52 -4.50 2.73
C THR A 104 -9.50 -4.54 1.60
N VAL A 105 -9.90 -5.11 0.47
CA VAL A 105 -9.20 -4.98 -0.81
C VAL A 105 -10.09 -4.16 -1.71
N GLU A 106 -9.61 -3.03 -2.20
CA GLU A 106 -10.40 -2.08 -2.96
C GLU A 106 -9.63 -1.53 -4.16
N THR A 107 -10.29 -1.45 -5.31
CA THR A 107 -9.75 -0.76 -6.48
C THR A 107 -10.16 0.71 -6.44
N SER A 108 -9.41 1.56 -7.13
CA SER A 108 -9.75 2.98 -7.27
C SER A 108 -11.09 3.27 -7.95
N THR A 109 -11.65 2.27 -8.65
CA THR A 109 -12.95 2.33 -9.33
C THR A 109 -14.08 1.68 -8.53
N GLY A 110 -13.87 1.38 -7.24
CA GLY A 110 -14.91 0.98 -6.28
C GLY A 110 -15.27 -0.51 -6.28
N GLN A 111 -14.50 -1.37 -6.97
CA GLN A 111 -14.62 -2.81 -6.77
C GLN A 111 -13.98 -3.15 -5.42
N LYS A 112 -14.63 -3.99 -4.62
CA LYS A 112 -14.12 -4.30 -3.28
C LYS A 112 -14.44 -5.70 -2.81
N ILE A 113 -13.57 -6.20 -1.95
CA ILE A 113 -13.79 -7.35 -1.07
C ILE A 113 -13.58 -6.85 0.36
N VAL A 114 -14.58 -7.03 1.20
CA VAL A 114 -14.57 -6.59 2.60
C VAL A 114 -14.83 -7.78 3.51
N LEU A 115 -13.94 -8.00 4.48
CA LEU A 115 -14.09 -8.98 5.53
C LEU A 115 -14.13 -8.22 6.86
N SER A 116 -15.27 -8.19 7.53
CA SER A 116 -15.45 -7.43 8.77
C SER A 116 -16.27 -8.20 9.79
N VAL A 117 -16.35 -7.68 11.02
CA VAL A 117 -17.24 -8.22 12.05
C VAL A 117 -18.73 -8.16 11.68
N LEU A 118 -19.11 -7.30 10.73
CA LEU A 118 -20.48 -7.20 10.22
C LEU A 118 -20.80 -8.26 9.15
N GLY A 119 -19.78 -8.96 8.65
CA GLY A 119 -19.91 -9.94 7.59
C GLY A 119 -18.89 -9.76 6.47
N VAL A 120 -19.12 -10.48 5.38
CA VAL A 120 -18.25 -10.50 4.19
C VAL A 120 -19.01 -9.95 2.99
N GLU A 121 -18.38 -9.10 2.20
CA GLU A 121 -18.95 -8.49 0.99
C GLU A 121 -17.98 -8.62 -0.19
N ILE A 122 -18.50 -8.98 -1.36
CA ILE A 122 -17.84 -8.81 -2.66
C ILE A 122 -18.73 -7.90 -3.50
N SER A 123 -18.18 -6.81 -4.03
CA SER A 123 -18.90 -5.84 -4.86
C SER A 123 -18.10 -5.49 -6.10
N ASN A 124 -18.77 -5.42 -7.24
CA ASN A 124 -18.17 -4.99 -8.50
C ASN A 124 -18.19 -3.46 -8.71
N GLY A 125 -18.69 -2.70 -7.72
CA GLY A 125 -18.82 -1.24 -7.81
C GLY A 125 -19.86 -0.76 -8.83
N GLN A 126 -20.63 -1.65 -9.46
CA GLN A 126 -21.58 -1.38 -10.55
C GLN A 126 -22.98 -1.94 -10.23
N GLY A 127 -23.26 -2.21 -8.96
CA GLY A 127 -24.57 -2.67 -8.48
C GLY A 127 -24.69 -4.18 -8.25
N ALA A 128 -23.75 -5.00 -8.73
CA ALA A 128 -23.74 -6.43 -8.41
C ALA A 128 -22.93 -6.70 -7.15
N SER A 129 -23.49 -7.51 -6.25
CA SER A 129 -22.87 -7.81 -4.95
C SER A 129 -23.25 -9.19 -4.40
N ILE A 130 -22.37 -9.74 -3.57
CA ILE A 130 -22.64 -10.90 -2.72
C ILE A 130 -22.29 -10.49 -1.30
N LYS A 131 -23.26 -10.60 -0.37
CA LYS A 131 -23.09 -10.25 1.03
C LYS A 131 -23.49 -11.41 1.93
N MET A 132 -22.62 -11.75 2.87
CA MET A 132 -22.84 -12.79 3.88
C MET A 132 -22.90 -12.14 5.27
N THR A 133 -24.01 -12.34 5.98
CA THR A 133 -24.23 -11.82 7.34
C THR A 133 -24.88 -12.90 8.20
N GLY A 134 -24.15 -13.43 9.18
CA GLY A 134 -24.60 -14.61 9.92
C GLY A 134 -24.84 -15.80 8.98
N PRO A 135 -26.00 -16.50 9.07
CA PRO A 135 -26.33 -17.60 8.15
C PRO A 135 -26.82 -17.11 6.78
N ARG A 136 -27.13 -15.81 6.62
CA ARG A 136 -27.77 -15.27 5.42
C ARG A 136 -26.76 -14.95 4.32
N VAL A 137 -27.09 -15.33 3.09
CA VAL A 137 -26.43 -14.87 1.86
C VAL A 137 -27.42 -14.03 1.06
N SER A 138 -27.03 -12.81 0.68
CA SER A 138 -27.81 -11.90 -0.17
C SER A 138 -27.04 -11.59 -1.44
N ILE A 139 -27.68 -11.76 -2.59
CA ILE A 139 -27.14 -11.40 -3.91
C ILE A 139 -27.90 -10.19 -4.45
N ASN A 140 -27.15 -9.21 -4.97
CA ASN A 140 -27.67 -7.96 -5.55
C ASN A 140 -28.69 -7.27 -4.64
N ASN A 141 -28.36 -7.14 -3.35
CA ASN A 141 -29.17 -6.48 -2.32
C ASN A 141 -30.59 -7.04 -2.19
N GLY A 142 -30.73 -8.37 -2.20
CA GLY A 142 -32.00 -9.07 -1.93
C GLY A 142 -32.72 -9.58 -3.17
N ALA A 143 -32.11 -9.49 -4.35
CA ALA A 143 -32.65 -10.13 -5.56
C ALA A 143 -32.69 -11.67 -5.44
N LEU A 144 -31.72 -12.24 -4.71
CA LEU A 144 -31.75 -13.63 -4.24
C LEU A 144 -31.27 -13.67 -2.79
N GLU A 145 -31.99 -14.42 -1.96
CA GLU A 145 -31.65 -14.62 -0.55
C GLU A 145 -31.64 -16.11 -0.21
N VAL A 146 -30.63 -16.51 0.55
CA VAL A 146 -30.54 -17.81 1.21
C VAL A 146 -30.46 -17.53 2.70
N ILE A 147 -31.31 -18.20 3.49
CA ILE A 147 -31.46 -18.03 4.95
C ILE A 147 -31.19 -19.36 5.63
#